data_AF-A0A3A8YCV5-F1
#
_entry.id   AF-A0A3A8YCV5-F1
#
_cell.length_a   1.000
_cell.length_b   1.000
_cell.length_c   1.000
_cell.angle_alpha   90.00
_cell.angle_beta   90.00
_cell.angle_gamma   90.00
#
_symmetry.space_group_name_H-M   'P 1'
#
loop_
_entity.id
_entity.type
_entity.pdbx_description
1 polymer ?
#
loop_
_entity_poly.entity_id
_entity_poly.type
_entity_poly.pdbx_seq_one_letter_code
_entity_poly.pdbx_strand_id
1 'polypeptide(L)'
;MKEIVNLLPVLFTAMLMNIMAGTYFNIGKQNIVFNWKKLASGIIKAGIVGGIFIGTAYCFDTIDLSSIGVTPASVMLSAISLYTGKALITLGRILGIDIKKI
;
A
#
# COMPACT_ATOMS: atom_id res chain seq x y z
N MET A 1 -17.09 -1.72 10.85
CA MET A 1 -15.78 -2.39 11.08
C MET A 1 -15.49 -3.72 10.35
N LYS A 2 -16.40 -4.70 10.22
CA LYS A 2 -16.09 -6.05 9.66
C LYS A 2 -15.40 -6.01 8.28
N GLU A 3 -15.87 -5.15 7.39
CA GLU A 3 -15.30 -4.99 6.05
C GLU A 3 -13.85 -4.49 6.09
N ILE A 4 -13.53 -3.59 7.01
CA ILE A 4 -12.18 -3.03 7.16
C ILE A 4 -11.20 -4.08 7.67
N VAL A 5 -11.63 -4.88 8.63
CA VAL A 5 -10.84 -5.99 9.16
C VAL A 5 -10.53 -7.04 8.08
N ASN A 6 -11.48 -7.29 7.17
CA ASN A 6 -11.28 -8.22 6.06
C ASN A 6 -10.32 -7.68 4.97
N LEU A 7 -10.33 -6.37 4.76
CA LEU A 7 -9.50 -5.71 3.75
C LEU A 7 -8.08 -5.36 4.24
N LEU A 8 -7.86 -5.28 5.56
CA LEU A 8 -6.56 -5.04 6.18
C LEU A 8 -5.46 -6.04 5.74
N PRO A 9 -5.70 -7.36 5.74
CA PRO A 9 -4.76 -8.34 5.20
C PRO A 9 -4.45 -8.14 3.71
N VAL A 10 -5.44 -7.72 2.94
CA VAL A 10 -5.29 -7.44 1.50
C VAL A 10 -4.40 -6.21 1.29
N LEU A 11 -4.65 -5.15 2.05
CA LEU A 11 -3.81 -3.94 2.06
C LEU A 11 -2.37 -4.26 2.47
N PHE A 12 -2.19 -5.07 3.53
CA PHE A 12 -0.88 -5.52 3.97
C PHE A 12 -0.14 -6.26 2.84
N THR A 13 -0.82 -7.20 2.17
CA THR A 13 -0.26 -7.95 1.04
C THR A 13 0.14 -7.02 -0.11
N ALA A 14 -0.71 -6.07 -0.49
CA ALA A 14 -0.41 -5.10 -1.54
C ALA A 14 0.80 -4.21 -1.20
N MET A 15 0.91 -3.76 0.06
CA MET A 15 2.05 -2.97 0.53
C MET A 15 3.34 -3.80 0.55
N LEU A 16 3.29 -5.05 0.99
CA LEU A 16 4.41 -5.98 0.96
C LEU A 16 4.89 -6.22 -0.48
N MET A 17 3.97 -6.49 -1.42
CA MET A 17 4.32 -6.64 -2.83
C MET A 17 5.04 -5.42 -3.37
N ASN A 18 4.56 -4.21 -3.03
CA ASN A 18 5.19 -2.96 -3.45
C ASN A 18 6.59 -2.76 -2.84
N ILE A 19 6.78 -3.12 -1.56
CA ILE A 19 8.09 -3.06 -0.89
C ILE A 19 9.06 -4.07 -1.52
N MET A 20 8.62 -5.31 -1.74
CA MET A 20 9.43 -6.39 -2.33
C MET A 20 9.83 -6.05 -3.76
N ALA A 21 8.88 -5.66 -4.62
CA ALA A 21 9.16 -5.28 -6.00
C ALA A 21 10.12 -4.08 -6.06
N GLY A 22 9.89 -3.06 -5.23
CA GLY A 22 10.77 -1.90 -5.12
C GLY A 22 12.17 -2.26 -4.66
N THR A 23 12.29 -3.16 -3.69
CA THR A 23 13.58 -3.65 -3.17
C THR A 23 14.33 -4.41 -4.25
N TYR A 24 13.70 -5.40 -4.87
CA TYR A 24 14.29 -6.20 -5.95
C TYR A 24 14.76 -5.32 -7.10
N PHE A 25 13.93 -4.37 -7.54
CA PHE A 25 14.29 -3.47 -8.63
C PHE A 25 15.52 -2.61 -8.32
N ASN A 26 15.63 -2.07 -7.10
CA ASN A 26 16.79 -1.27 -6.69
C ASN A 26 18.08 -2.11 -6.62
N ILE A 27 18.00 -3.35 -6.14
CA ILE A 27 19.15 -4.27 -6.07
C ILE A 27 19.57 -4.71 -7.49
N GLY A 28 18.62 -5.19 -8.30
CA GLY A 28 18.92 -5.88 -9.55
C GLY A 28 19.23 -4.99 -10.76
N LYS A 29 18.64 -3.79 -10.86
CA LYS A 29 18.76 -2.95 -12.07
C LYS A 29 19.61 -1.69 -11.88
N GLN A 30 19.77 -1.20 -10.64
CA GLN A 30 20.47 0.08 -10.39
C GLN A 30 21.86 -0.06 -9.73
N ASN A 31 22.35 -1.28 -9.41
CA ASN A 31 23.61 -1.48 -8.66
C ASN A 31 23.67 -0.63 -7.35
N ILE A 32 22.51 -0.31 -6.78
CA ILE A 32 22.45 0.47 -5.53
C ILE A 32 22.60 -0.51 -4.38
N VAL A 33 23.60 -0.26 -3.53
CA VAL A 33 23.80 -0.96 -2.26
C VAL A 33 22.47 -0.97 -1.50
N PHE A 34 22.01 -2.16 -1.12
CA PHE A 34 20.75 -2.34 -0.42
C PHE A 34 20.64 -1.37 0.77
N ASN A 35 19.62 -0.51 0.73
CA ASN A 35 19.46 0.56 1.71
C ASN A 35 18.44 0.14 2.79
N TRP A 36 18.95 -0.33 3.92
CA TRP A 36 18.15 -0.70 5.10
C TRP A 36 17.25 0.43 5.60
N LYS A 37 17.68 1.70 5.51
CA LYS A 37 16.85 2.85 5.92
C LYS A 37 15.62 2.99 5.02
N LYS A 38 15.76 2.71 3.72
CA LYS A 38 14.66 2.76 2.76
C LYS A 38 13.65 1.63 3.01
N LEU A 39 14.13 0.42 3.32
CA LEU A 39 13.26 -0.69 3.70
C LEU A 39 12.52 -0.39 5.02
N ALA A 40 13.23 0.03 6.06
CA ALA A 40 12.64 0.37 7.35
C ALA A 40 11.58 1.49 7.21
N SER A 41 11.85 2.52 6.39
CA SER A 41 10.86 3.56 6.08
C SER A 41 9.60 2.98 5.42
N GLY A 42 9.73 2.00 4.53
CA GLY A 42 8.60 1.30 3.91
C GLY A 42 7.75 0.56 4.93
N ILE A 43 8.38 -0.16 5.86
CA ILE A 43 7.71 -0.90 6.94
C ILE A 43 6.99 0.05 7.90
N ILE A 44 7.65 1.13 8.33
CA ILE A 44 7.05 2.15 9.20
C ILE A 44 5.84 2.79 8.53
N LYS A 45 5.94 3.14 7.24
CA LYS A 45 4.80 3.66 6.47
C LYS A 45 3.65 2.66 6.42
N ALA A 46 3.92 1.36 6.28
CA ALA A 46 2.88 0.34 6.32
C ALA A 46 2.16 0.28 7.68
N GLY A 47 2.91 0.34 8.78
CA GLY A 47 2.34 0.41 10.12
C GLY A 47 1.45 1.64 10.32
N ILE A 48 1.92 2.82 9.90
CA ILE A 48 1.16 4.08 10.00
C ILE A 48 -0.13 4.01 9.19
N VAL A 49 -0.05 3.57 7.93
CA VAL A 49 -1.23 3.48 7.04
C VAL A 49 -2.26 2.49 7.61
N GLY A 50 -1.81 1.33 8.09
CA GLY A 50 -2.69 0.36 8.75
C GLY A 50 -3.38 0.94 10.00
N GLY A 51 -2.62 1.62 10.86
CA GLY A 51 -3.14 2.29 12.05
C GLY A 51 -4.17 3.37 11.72
N ILE A 52 -3.95 4.17 10.68
CA ILE A 52 -4.90 5.17 10.20
C ILE A 52 -6.21 4.49 9.77
N PHE A 53 -6.17 3.42 8.98
CA PHE A 53 -7.39 2.72 8.55
C PHE A 53 -8.17 2.12 9.71
N ILE A 54 -7.48 1.54 10.71
CA ILE A 54 -8.11 1.04 11.93
C ILE A 54 -8.78 2.18 12.70
N GLY A 55 -8.06 3.28 12.91
CA GLY A 55 -8.59 4.46 13.61
C GLY A 55 -9.78 5.09 12.90
N THR A 56 -9.70 5.25 11.57
CA THR A 56 -10.80 5.77 10.77
C THR A 56 -12.02 4.85 10.86
N ALA A 57 -11.84 3.54 10.78
CA ALA A 57 -12.96 2.59 10.91
C ALA A 57 -13.62 2.66 12.29
N TYR A 58 -12.84 2.85 13.35
CA TYR A 58 -13.38 3.05 14.70
C TYR A 58 -14.15 4.36 14.81
N CYS A 59 -13.64 5.47 14.26
CA CYS A 59 -14.34 6.75 14.26
C CYS A 59 -15.67 6.67 13.50
N PHE A 60 -15.70 5.98 12.34
CA PHE A 60 -16.92 5.79 11.54
C PHE A 60 -17.94 4.87 12.18
N ASP A 61 -17.52 3.88 12.97
CA ASP A 61 -18.46 3.02 13.71
C ASP A 61 -19.00 3.73 14.97
N THR A 62 -18.27 4.68 15.54
CA THR A 62 -18.65 5.40 16.78
C THR A 62 -19.39 6.72 16.54
N ILE A 63 -19.13 7.38 15.41
CA ILE A 63 -19.74 8.66 15.02
C ILE A 63 -20.33 8.47 13.62
N ASP A 64 -21.57 8.92 13.40
CA ASP A 64 -22.18 8.90 12.06
C ASP A 64 -21.50 9.93 11.14
N LEU A 65 -20.46 9.46 10.46
CA LEU A 65 -19.63 10.20 9.52
C LEU A 65 -20.06 9.92 8.06
N SER A 66 -21.24 9.31 7.86
CA SER A 66 -21.76 8.97 6.53
C SER A 66 -21.96 10.21 5.64
N SER A 67 -22.15 11.38 6.25
CA SER A 67 -22.31 12.68 5.59
C SER A 67 -21.04 13.20 4.90
N ILE A 68 -19.86 12.61 5.19
CA ILE A 68 -18.58 12.97 4.56
C ILE A 68 -18.51 12.45 3.11
N GLY A 69 -19.42 11.56 2.71
CA GLY A 69 -19.49 11.04 1.33
C GLY A 69 -18.36 10.09 0.96
N VAL A 70 -17.42 9.84 1.87
CA VAL A 70 -16.28 8.93 1.70
C VAL A 70 -16.33 7.88 2.79
N THR A 71 -16.44 6.61 2.39
CA THR A 71 -16.45 5.49 3.34
C THR A 71 -15.03 4.99 3.59
N PRO A 72 -14.71 4.47 4.79
CA PRO A 72 -13.39 3.89 5.06
C PRO A 72 -13.02 2.75 4.10
N ALA A 73 -14.03 2.01 3.63
CA ALA A 73 -13.86 0.93 2.67
C ALA A 73 -13.42 1.45 1.28
N SER A 74 -14.02 2.54 0.77
CA SER A 74 -13.65 3.09 -0.54
C SER A 74 -12.23 3.64 -0.55
N VAL A 75 -11.81 4.29 0.55
CA VAL A 75 -10.43 4.78 0.72
C VAL A 75 -9.45 3.61 0.76
N MET A 76 -9.79 2.52 1.45
CA MET A 76 -8.90 1.36 1.54
C MET A 76 -8.78 0.60 0.22
N LEU A 77 -9.88 0.43 -0.52
CA LEU A 77 -9.85 -0.16 -1.87
C LEU A 77 -8.98 0.68 -2.83
N SER A 78 -9.05 2.00 -2.72
CA SER A 78 -8.20 2.91 -3.48
C SER A 78 -6.72 2.74 -3.12
N ALA A 79 -6.40 2.62 -1.82
CA ALA A 79 -5.05 2.37 -1.35
C ALA A 79 -4.51 1.01 -1.83
N ILE A 80 -5.30 -0.07 -1.72
CA ILE A 80 -4.96 -1.40 -2.24
C ILE A 80 -4.65 -1.33 -3.73
N SER A 81 -5.52 -0.68 -4.51
CA SER A 81 -5.35 -0.52 -5.95
C SER A 81 -4.08 0.24 -6.30
N LEU A 82 -3.79 1.32 -5.56
CA LEU A 82 -2.59 2.13 -5.76
C LEU A 82 -1.31 1.34 -5.45
N TYR A 83 -1.25 0.62 -4.33
CA TYR A 83 -0.06 -0.18 -3.98
C TYR A 83 0.13 -1.36 -4.93
N THR A 84 -0.96 -2.04 -5.31
CA THR A 84 -0.93 -3.12 -6.31
C THR A 84 -0.46 -2.59 -7.66
N GLY A 85 -0.99 -1.46 -8.12
CA GLY A 85 -0.58 -0.82 -9.37
C GLY A 85 0.91 -0.45 -9.37
N LYS A 86 1.42 0.13 -8.27
CA LYS A 86 2.86 0.42 -8.14
C LYS A 86 3.72 -0.84 -8.18
N ALA A 87 3.27 -1.92 -7.53
CA ALA A 87 3.96 -3.21 -7.58
C ALA A 87 4.00 -3.77 -9.01
N LEU A 88 2.87 -3.74 -9.74
CA LEU A 88 2.78 -4.18 -11.13
C LEU A 88 3.63 -3.35 -12.09
N ILE A 89 3.64 -2.01 -11.93
CA ILE A 89 4.52 -1.13 -12.72
C ILE A 89 5.99 -1.50 -12.48
N THR A 90 6.36 -1.74 -11.22
CA THR A 90 7.73 -2.12 -10.86
C THR A 90 8.07 -3.51 -11.41
N LEU A 91 7.15 -4.46 -11.36
CA LEU A 91 7.29 -5.78 -11.95
C LEU A 91 7.49 -5.70 -13.47
N GLY A 92 6.68 -4.89 -14.18
CA GLY A 92 6.87 -4.68 -15.62
C GLY A 92 8.27 -4.15 -15.94
N ARG A 93 8.78 -3.18 -15.16
CA ARG A 93 10.15 -2.67 -15.33
C ARG A 93 11.24 -3.71 -15.04
N ILE A 94 10.98 -4.64 -14.12
CA ILE A 94 11.85 -5.80 -13.84
C ILE A 94 11.87 -6.73 -15.06
N LEU A 95 10.70 -6.97 -15.67
CA LEU A 95 10.54 -7.80 -16.87
C LEU A 95 10.98 -7.11 -18.18
N GLY A 96 11.46 -5.87 -18.11
CA GLY A 96 11.88 -5.10 -19.30
C GLY A 96 10.74 -4.43 -20.07
N ILE A 97 9.52 -4.42 -19.52
CA ILE A 97 8.34 -3.77 -20.10
C ILE A 97 8.31 -2.30 -19.65
N ASP A 98 8.27 -1.37 -20.60
CA ASP A 98 8.13 0.06 -20.31
C ASP A 98 6.65 0.42 -20.11
N ILE A 99 6.20 0.34 -18.86
CA ILE A 99 4.84 0.72 -18.48
C ILE A 99 4.82 2.23 -18.24
N LYS A 100 4.17 2.97 -19.16
CA LYS A 100 3.89 4.41 -19.02
C LYS A 100 3.21 4.66 -17.67
N LYS A 101 3.71 5.64 -16.90
CA LYS A 101 3.06 6.09 -15.65
C LYS A 101 1.64 6.56 -15.99
N ILE A 102 0.66 5.99 -15.28
CA ILE A 102 -0.67 6.59 -15.10
C ILE A 102 -0.54 7.69 -14.04
#